data_AF-A0A914C5K3-F1
#
_entry.id   AF-A0A914C5K3-F1
#
_cell.length_a   1.000
_cell.length_b   1.000
_cell.length_c   1.000
_cell.angle_alpha   90.00
_cell.angle_beta   90.00
_cell.angle_gamma   90.00
#
_symmetry.space_group_name_H-M   'P 1'
#
loop_
_entity.id
_entity.type
_entity.pdbx_description
1 polymer ?
#
loop_
_entity_poly.entity_id
_entity_poly.type
_entity_poly.pdbx_seq_one_letter_code
_entity_poly.pdbx_strand_id
1 'polypeptide(L)'
;MGHTVQQKPFPNQVHNQPSNSQGMQPIQPLAFQHNQGNNVAHQNNNNQARQDIPIDNTPITHNMVEKLNEAVNETRGNEEKALMEDIVKIYESSGGTRVQKWDQVVSTIESSKLSLNEKQKLYQIVANATSV
;
A
#
# COMPACT_ATOMS: atom_id res chain seq x y z
N MET A 1 31.82 26.49 -55.15
CA MET A 1 31.20 25.83 -56.32
C MET A 1 31.87 24.49 -56.51
N GLY A 2 31.11 23.41 -56.71
CA GLY A 2 31.60 22.06 -57.03
C GLY A 2 32.05 21.23 -55.83
N HIS A 3 31.72 19.96 -55.59
CA HIS A 3 30.80 18.94 -56.13
C HIS A 3 31.04 17.67 -55.25
N THR A 4 30.00 16.85 -55.01
CA THR A 4 29.99 15.35 -54.93
C THR A 4 31.00 14.63 -54.01
N VAL A 5 30.64 13.73 -53.07
CA VAL A 5 30.45 12.26 -53.23
C VAL A 5 29.98 11.69 -51.86
N GLN A 6 28.87 10.96 -51.77
CA GLN A 6 28.68 9.51 -52.01
C GLN A 6 29.17 8.59 -50.86
N GLN A 7 28.20 7.84 -50.34
CA GLN A 7 28.23 6.85 -49.26
C GLN A 7 29.26 5.72 -49.46
N LYS A 8 29.81 5.14 -48.38
CA LYS A 8 30.01 3.68 -48.21
C LYS A 8 30.43 3.30 -46.78
N PRO A 9 30.22 2.02 -46.38
CA PRO A 9 29.90 1.59 -45.02
C PRO A 9 31.11 1.18 -44.18
N PHE A 10 30.93 1.17 -42.85
CA PHE A 10 31.84 0.47 -41.94
C PHE A 10 31.60 -1.05 -42.00
N PRO A 11 32.67 -1.86 -42.07
CA PRO A 11 32.58 -3.31 -42.17
C PRO A 11 32.16 -3.98 -40.87
N ASN A 12 31.53 -5.12 -41.11
CA ASN A 12 30.90 -6.04 -40.18
C ASN A 12 31.94 -6.95 -39.50
N GLN A 13 31.56 -7.52 -38.35
CA GLN A 13 31.99 -8.83 -37.78
C GLN A 13 33.26 -8.92 -36.91
N VAL A 14 33.03 -9.26 -35.63
CA VAL A 14 33.58 -10.45 -34.96
C VAL A 14 32.52 -10.96 -33.95
N HIS A 15 31.77 -12.01 -34.27
CA HIS A 15 32.02 -13.43 -33.95
C HIS A 15 32.11 -13.73 -32.44
N ASN A 16 31.05 -14.36 -31.89
CA ASN A 16 31.13 -15.65 -31.17
C ASN A 16 29.74 -16.04 -30.61
N GLN A 17 28.99 -16.81 -31.40
CA GLN A 17 28.09 -17.82 -30.85
C GLN A 17 28.92 -19.00 -30.34
N PRO A 18 28.42 -19.70 -29.32
CA PRO A 18 28.20 -21.13 -29.55
C PRO A 18 26.73 -21.51 -29.43
N SER A 19 26.32 -22.29 -30.43
CA SER A 19 25.07 -23.01 -30.58
C SER A 19 24.71 -23.83 -29.34
N ASN A 20 23.44 -23.77 -28.94
CA ASN A 20 22.80 -24.96 -28.39
C ASN A 20 21.52 -25.25 -29.16
N SER A 21 21.54 -26.45 -29.72
CA SER A 21 20.59 -27.03 -30.64
C SER A 21 19.41 -27.63 -29.88
N GLN A 22 18.26 -27.68 -30.57
CA GLN A 22 17.20 -28.69 -30.43
C GLN A 22 16.10 -28.45 -29.37
N GLY A 23 14.95 -28.00 -29.88
CA GLY A 23 13.67 -27.96 -29.17
C GLY A 23 12.67 -27.00 -29.83
N MET A 24 12.31 -27.22 -31.09
CA MET A 24 11.25 -26.45 -31.76
C MET A 24 9.91 -26.71 -31.06
N GLN A 25 9.38 -25.72 -30.33
CA GLN A 25 7.95 -25.67 -30.00
C GLN A 25 7.27 -24.72 -30.99
N PRO A 26 6.21 -25.14 -31.69
CA PRO A 26 5.44 -24.23 -32.54
C PRO A 26 4.72 -23.20 -31.67
N ILE A 27 4.92 -21.93 -32.02
CA ILE A 27 4.25 -20.77 -31.41
C ILE A 27 2.77 -20.85 -31.81
N GLN A 28 1.89 -21.19 -30.87
CA GLN A 28 0.44 -21.12 -31.11
C GLN A 28 0.02 -19.64 -31.15
N PRO A 29 -0.73 -19.19 -32.18
CA PRO A 29 -1.30 -17.85 -32.15
C PRO A 29 -2.35 -17.77 -31.04
N LEU A 30 -2.24 -16.78 -30.15
CA LEU A 30 -3.28 -16.45 -29.18
C LEU A 30 -4.59 -16.20 -29.94
N ALA A 31 -5.54 -17.12 -29.79
CA ALA A 31 -6.92 -16.86 -30.17
C ALA A 31 -7.47 -15.77 -29.25
N PHE A 32 -7.85 -14.64 -29.83
CA PHE A 32 -8.72 -13.65 -29.20
C PHE A 32 -10.08 -14.31 -28.93
N GLN A 33 -10.25 -14.89 -27.75
CA GLN A 33 -11.56 -15.38 -27.30
C GLN A 33 -12.29 -14.21 -26.62
N HIS A 34 -13.24 -13.68 -27.36
CA HIS A 34 -14.11 -12.56 -27.02
C HIS A 34 -15.18 -13.03 -26.03
N ASN A 35 -14.86 -13.12 -24.73
CA ASN A 35 -15.88 -13.30 -23.69
C ASN A 35 -16.59 -11.97 -23.42
N GLN A 36 -17.51 -11.62 -24.31
CA GLN A 36 -18.55 -10.63 -24.05
C GLN A 36 -19.69 -11.29 -23.28
N GLY A 37 -19.69 -11.07 -21.97
CA GLY A 37 -20.82 -11.28 -21.08
C GLY A 37 -20.95 -10.05 -20.17
N ASN A 38 -21.88 -9.17 -20.52
CA ASN A 38 -22.28 -7.98 -19.77
C ASN A 38 -22.39 -8.23 -18.25
N ASN A 39 -21.75 -7.39 -17.45
CA ASN A 39 -22.46 -6.55 -16.47
C ASN A 39 -21.52 -5.43 -15.99
N VAL A 40 -21.98 -4.20 -16.17
CA VAL A 40 -21.32 -2.96 -15.76
C VAL A 40 -21.45 -2.83 -14.25
N ALA A 41 -20.33 -2.90 -13.53
CA ALA A 41 -20.18 -2.28 -12.22
C ALA A 41 -18.75 -1.73 -12.13
N HIS A 42 -18.61 -0.42 -12.33
CA HIS A 42 -17.38 0.31 -12.00
C HIS A 42 -17.20 0.28 -10.47
N GLN A 43 -16.57 -0.76 -9.95
CA GLN A 43 -16.00 -0.75 -8.61
C GLN A 43 -14.54 -0.29 -8.70
N ASN A 44 -14.29 0.85 -8.08
CA ASN A 44 -12.99 1.45 -7.87
C ASN A 44 -12.07 0.44 -7.16
N ASN A 45 -11.09 -0.08 -7.90
CA ASN A 45 -10.39 -1.31 -7.56
C ASN A 45 -9.13 -1.03 -6.74
N ASN A 46 -9.32 -0.54 -5.52
CA ASN A 46 -8.25 -0.30 -4.55
C ASN A 46 -8.29 -1.32 -3.38
N ASN A 47 -8.77 -2.54 -3.63
CA ASN A 47 -8.96 -3.55 -2.57
C ASN A 47 -8.61 -5.00 -2.97
N GLN A 48 -7.92 -5.25 -4.09
CA GLN A 48 -7.67 -6.61 -4.61
C GLN A 48 -6.25 -7.17 -4.35
N ALA A 49 -5.47 -6.64 -3.39
CA ALA A 49 -4.12 -7.16 -3.08
C ALA A 49 -3.77 -7.29 -1.57
N ARG A 50 -4.73 -7.50 -0.67
CA ARG A 50 -4.45 -7.67 0.78
C ARG A 50 -5.03 -8.97 1.39
N GLN A 51 -5.17 -10.04 0.62
CA GLN A 51 -5.79 -11.30 1.07
C GLN A 51 -4.78 -12.38 1.55
N ASP A 52 -3.68 -11.99 2.19
CA ASP A 52 -2.78 -12.96 2.86
C ASP A 52 -2.24 -12.47 4.22
N ILE A 53 -2.79 -11.39 4.77
CA ILE A 53 -2.45 -10.95 6.13
C ILE A 53 -3.42 -11.67 7.07
N PRO A 54 -2.96 -12.48 8.05
CA PRO A 54 -3.86 -13.07 9.03
C PRO A 54 -4.70 -11.95 9.66
N ILE A 55 -6.02 -12.09 9.61
CA ILE A 55 -6.93 -11.10 10.19
C ILE A 55 -6.73 -11.18 11.71
N ASP A 56 -6.02 -10.19 12.25
CA ASP A 56 -5.90 -10.00 13.70
C ASP A 56 -7.30 -9.64 14.24
N ASN A 57 -8.03 -10.67 14.65
CA ASN A 57 -9.35 -10.59 15.29
C ASN A 57 -9.23 -10.36 16.79
N THR A 58 -8.07 -9.91 17.26
CA THR A 58 -7.85 -9.61 18.67
C THR A 58 -8.86 -8.55 19.09
N PRO A 59 -9.73 -8.85 20.08
CA PRO A 59 -10.69 -7.89 20.58
C PRO A 59 -9.96 -6.71 21.22
N ILE A 60 -10.55 -5.52 21.14
CA ILE A 60 -10.03 -4.38 21.88
C ILE A 60 -10.16 -4.67 23.37
N THR A 61 -9.04 -4.57 24.08
CA THR A 61 -9.00 -4.78 25.52
C THR A 61 -9.12 -3.46 26.26
N HIS A 62 -9.67 -3.48 27.47
CA HIS A 62 -9.77 -2.29 28.32
C HIS A 62 -8.38 -1.66 28.56
N ASN A 63 -7.35 -2.49 28.77
CA ASN A 63 -5.97 -2.05 28.94
C ASN A 63 -5.41 -1.25 27.75
N MET A 64 -5.81 -1.55 26.51
CA MET A 64 -5.40 -0.74 25.34
C MET A 64 -5.99 0.67 25.40
N VAL A 65 -7.26 0.76 25.80
CA VAL A 65 -7.97 2.04 25.94
C VAL A 65 -7.39 2.87 27.08
N GLU A 66 -7.07 2.24 28.21
CA GLU A 66 -6.41 2.89 29.34
C GLU A 66 -5.05 3.48 28.92
N LYS A 67 -4.19 2.70 28.26
CA LYS A 67 -2.89 3.17 27.76
C LYS A 67 -3.01 4.30 26.74
N LEU A 68 -4.04 4.28 25.89
CA LEU A 68 -4.29 5.38 24.96
C LEU A 68 -4.71 6.65 25.70
N ASN A 69 -5.53 6.54 26.74
CA ASN A 69 -5.91 7.66 27.60
C ASN A 69 -4.70 8.23 28.38
N GLU A 70 -3.80 7.37 28.86
CA GLU A 70 -2.53 7.83 29.46
C GLU A 70 -1.72 8.65 28.45
N ALA A 71 -1.59 8.15 27.21
CA ALA A 71 -0.84 8.85 26.17
C ALA A 71 -1.48 10.18 25.72
N VAL A 72 -2.81 10.31 25.78
CA VAL A 72 -3.51 11.61 25.60
C VAL A 72 -3.01 12.63 26.61
N ASN A 73 -2.85 12.23 27.87
CA ASN A 73 -2.41 13.12 28.95
C ASN A 73 -0.94 13.54 28.82
N GLU A 74 -0.10 12.69 28.24
CA GLU A 74 1.31 12.98 27.97
C GLU A 74 1.50 13.88 26.72
N THR A 75 0.48 13.95 25.86
CA THR A 75 0.53 14.74 24.62
C THR A 75 0.33 16.23 24.92
N ARG A 76 1.35 17.04 24.63
CA ARG A 76 1.37 18.48 24.96
C ARG A 76 0.77 19.40 23.91
N GLY A 77 0.68 18.99 22.65
CA GLY A 77 0.09 19.80 21.58
C GLY A 77 -1.43 19.69 21.60
N ASN A 78 -2.14 20.83 21.50
CA ASN A 78 -3.61 20.83 21.51
C ASN A 78 -4.20 20.04 20.34
N GLU A 79 -3.62 20.15 19.15
CA GLU A 79 -4.09 19.44 17.95
C GLU A 79 -3.76 17.94 18.02
N GLU A 80 -2.54 17.59 18.43
CA GLU A 80 -2.13 16.19 18.66
C GLU A 80 -3.00 15.53 19.74
N LYS A 81 -3.29 16.25 20.82
CA LYS A 81 -4.12 15.77 21.93
C LYS A 81 -5.56 15.55 21.49
N ALA A 82 -6.16 16.49 20.75
CA ALA A 82 -7.52 16.33 20.23
C ALA A 82 -7.63 15.11 19.30
N LEU A 83 -6.64 14.90 18.44
CA LEU A 83 -6.58 13.70 17.59
C LEU A 83 -6.41 12.42 18.41
N MET A 84 -5.58 12.43 19.45
CA MET A 84 -5.45 11.30 20.38
C MET A 84 -6.76 10.99 21.11
N GLU A 85 -7.53 12.00 21.51
CA GLU A 85 -8.86 11.80 22.11
C GLU A 85 -9.84 11.18 21.12
N ASP A 86 -9.83 11.58 19.85
CA ASP A 86 -10.65 10.94 18.82
C ASP A 86 -10.20 9.50 18.53
N ILE A 87 -8.90 9.22 18.62
CA ILE A 87 -8.36 7.86 18.53
C ILE A 87 -8.83 7.00 19.71
N VAL A 88 -8.84 7.52 20.93
CA VAL A 88 -9.40 6.82 22.10
C VAL A 88 -10.86 6.46 21.84
N LYS A 89 -11.69 7.40 21.36
CA LYS A 89 -13.10 7.14 21.04
C LYS A 89 -13.29 6.05 19.99
N ILE A 90 -12.38 5.96 19.00
CA ILE A 90 -12.38 4.86 18.01
C ILE A 90 -12.24 3.52 18.72
N TYR A 91 -11.30 3.40 19.67
CA TYR A 91 -11.07 2.17 20.44
C TYR A 91 -12.15 1.91 21.51
N GLU A 92 -12.77 2.94 22.08
CA GLU A 92 -13.90 2.82 23.01
C GLU A 92 -15.22 2.43 22.32
N SER A 93 -15.35 2.77 21.03
CA SER A 93 -16.54 2.45 20.25
C SER A 93 -16.78 0.93 20.21
N SER A 94 -18.02 0.55 20.49
CA SER A 94 -18.44 -0.85 20.58
C SER A 94 -18.24 -1.58 19.26
N GLY A 95 -17.61 -2.76 19.33
CA GLY A 95 -17.41 -3.64 18.17
C GLY A 95 -16.26 -3.22 17.26
N GLY A 96 -15.87 -4.13 16.37
CA GLY A 96 -14.72 -3.99 15.47
C GLY A 96 -13.45 -4.66 16.01
N THR A 97 -12.59 -5.10 15.09
CA THR A 97 -11.30 -5.72 15.40
C THR A 97 -10.20 -4.67 15.50
N ARG A 98 -9.06 -5.02 16.10
CA ARG A 98 -7.88 -4.15 16.17
C ARG A 98 -7.49 -3.60 14.80
N VAL A 99 -7.54 -4.42 13.75
CA VAL A 99 -7.26 -3.97 12.36
C VAL A 99 -8.27 -2.94 11.88
N GLN A 100 -9.57 -3.15 12.12
CA GLN A 100 -10.61 -2.20 11.72
C GLN A 100 -10.48 -0.86 12.46
N LYS A 101 -10.19 -0.91 13.77
CA LYS A 101 -9.91 0.29 14.57
C LYS A 101 -8.65 1.01 14.10
N TRP A 102 -7.60 0.26 13.78
CA TRP A 102 -6.36 0.81 13.26
C TRP A 102 -6.55 1.52 11.92
N ASP A 103 -7.35 0.95 11.01
CA ASP A 103 -7.69 1.60 9.74
C ASP A 103 -8.41 2.94 9.95
N GLN A 104 -9.36 2.98 10.89
CA GLN A 104 -10.02 4.23 11.30
C GLN A 104 -9.03 5.25 11.89
N VAL A 105 -8.09 4.80 12.72
CA VAL A 105 -7.02 5.67 13.26
C VAL A 105 -6.16 6.25 12.15
N VAL A 106 -5.71 5.41 11.20
CA VAL A 106 -4.93 5.86 10.05
C VAL A 106 -5.71 6.90 9.26
N SER A 107 -6.99 6.65 8.99
CA SER A 107 -7.85 7.62 8.30
C SER A 107 -7.96 8.95 9.06
N THR A 108 -8.09 8.92 10.39
CA THR A 108 -8.18 10.13 11.24
C THR A 108 -6.87 10.92 11.25
N ILE A 109 -5.73 10.24 11.43
CA ILE A 109 -4.41 10.89 11.43
C ILE A 109 -4.08 11.44 10.04
N GLU A 110 -4.36 10.70 8.96
CA GLU A 110 -4.07 11.15 7.60
C GLU A 110 -4.91 12.35 7.18
N SER A 111 -6.16 12.44 7.64
CA SER A 111 -7.06 13.57 7.38
C SER A 111 -6.67 14.84 8.14
N SER A 112 -5.76 14.75 9.11
CA SER A 112 -5.27 15.92 9.86
C SER A 112 -4.29 16.77 9.05
N LYS A 113 -4.17 18.04 9.44
CA LYS A 113 -3.18 18.99 8.87
C LYS A 113 -1.79 18.87 9.50
N LEU A 114 -1.58 17.88 10.37
CA LEU A 114 -0.30 17.65 11.03
C LEU A 114 0.82 17.36 10.02
N SER A 115 2.03 17.73 10.38
CA SER A 115 3.22 17.35 9.61
C SER A 115 3.45 15.84 9.66
N LEU A 116 4.22 15.33 8.69
CA LEU A 116 4.58 13.91 8.64
C LEU A 116 5.22 13.41 9.95
N ASN A 117 6.06 14.25 10.59
CA ASN A 117 6.73 13.89 11.84
C ASN A 117 5.74 13.77 13.01
N GLU A 118 4.75 14.66 13.08
CA GLU A 118 3.68 14.61 14.08
C GLU A 118 2.77 13.39 13.86
N LYS A 119 2.40 13.10 12.61
CA LYS A 119 1.65 11.89 12.25
C LYS A 119 2.40 10.62 12.67
N GLN A 120 3.70 10.54 12.37
CA GLN A 120 4.55 9.40 12.78
C GLN A 120 4.62 9.22 14.29
N LYS A 121 4.74 10.31 15.04
CA LYS A 121 4.72 10.29 16.50
C LYS A 121 3.39 9.75 17.03
N LEU A 122 2.26 10.19 16.47
CA LEU A 122 0.94 9.65 16.83
C LEU A 122 0.83 8.15 16.53
N TYR A 123 1.28 7.69 15.34
CA TYR A 123 1.29 6.26 15.02
C TYR A 123 2.10 5.44 16.03
N GLN A 124 3.28 5.90 16.42
CA GLN A 124 4.11 5.21 17.41
C GLN A 124 3.44 5.13 18.78
N ILE A 125 2.82 6.22 19.22
CA ILE A 125 2.10 6.27 20.49
C ILE A 125 0.96 5.24 20.51
N VAL A 126 0.11 5.25 19.47
CA VAL A 126 -1.02 4.31 19.38
C VAL A 126 -0.53 2.87 19.25
N ALA A 127 0.51 2.62 18.47
CA ALA A 127 1.11 1.29 18.34
C ALA A 127 1.64 0.78 19.69
N ASN A 128 2.34 1.62 20.46
CA ASN A 128 2.87 1.26 21.78
C ASN A 128 1.75 1.00 22.81
N ALA A 129 0.70 1.83 22.80
CA ALA A 129 -0.44 1.67 23.70
C ALA A 129 -1.25 0.39 23.39
N THR A 130 -1.31 0.01 22.11
CA THR A 130 -2.09 -1.16 21.66
C THR A 130 -1.26 -2.45 21.52
N SER A 131 0.06 -2.39 21.71
CA SER A 131 0.95 -3.55 21.74
C SER A 131 0.74 -4.34 23.04
N VAL A 132 -0.17 -5.31 22.99
CA VAL A 132 -0.36 -6.35 24.03
C VAL A 132 0.42 -7.60 23.70
#